data_AF-A0A916K9M8-F1
#
_entry.id   AF-A0A916K9M8-F1
#
_cell.length_a   1.000
_cell.length_b   1.000
_cell.length_c   1.000
_cell.angle_alpha   90.00
_cell.angle_beta   90.00
_cell.angle_gamma   90.00
#
_symmetry.space_group_name_H-M   'P 1'
#
loop_
_entity.id
_entity.type
_entity.pdbx_description
1 polymer ?
#
loop_
_entity_poly.entity_id
_entity_poly.type
_entity_poly.pdbx_seq_one_letter_code
_entity_poly.pdbx_strand_id
1 'polypeptide(L)'
;MQTTSSSCARKDALHAYKLIQTIMERLELTLHPEKTRIVGLWTGKEGFDFLGMHHRKTKAETSQNRVYYTTQQWLCTKAEKHIREVVKERLAPPKMRHVSFQEHVDWLNLRIQGWKNYYTTPYSSKWMTKLDWYIRSRLTKWYAKKRQRNCWRGSGYEVKSLSQMYGLKTLL
;
A
#
# COMPACT_ATOMS: atom_id res chain seq x y z
N MET A 1 1.76 -30.04 21.54
CA MET A 1 1.01 -29.35 22.61
C MET A 1 0.75 -27.89 22.20
N GLN A 2 -0.31 -27.56 21.44
CA GLN A 2 -0.59 -26.17 20.99
C GLN A 2 -2.08 -25.83 20.82
N THR A 3 -3.02 -26.57 21.44
CA THR A 3 -4.46 -26.40 21.19
C THR A 3 -5.24 -25.70 22.31
N THR A 4 -4.69 -25.57 23.51
CA THR A 4 -5.45 -25.05 24.67
C THR A 4 -5.46 -23.52 24.75
N SER A 5 -4.36 -22.85 24.41
CA SER A 5 -4.19 -21.39 24.53
C SER A 5 -4.99 -20.56 23.51
N SER A 6 -5.38 -21.13 22.37
CA SER A 6 -6.19 -20.43 21.36
C SER A 6 -7.66 -20.28 21.75
N SER A 7 -8.17 -21.17 22.60
CA SER A 7 -9.59 -21.20 23.00
C SER A 7 -9.96 -20.10 24.00
N CYS A 8 -9.07 -19.78 24.95
CA CYS A 8 -9.30 -18.72 25.95
C CYS A 8 -9.22 -17.33 25.32
N ALA A 9 -8.18 -17.07 24.53
CA ALA A 9 -7.99 -15.77 23.87
C ALA A 9 -9.17 -15.40 22.94
N ARG A 10 -9.79 -16.41 22.29
CA ARG A 10 -11.00 -16.19 21.48
C ARG A 10 -12.22 -15.87 22.34
N LYS A 11 -12.38 -16.52 23.51
CA LYS A 11 -13.46 -16.20 24.46
C LYS A 11 -13.30 -14.78 24.99
N ASP A 12 -12.09 -14.37 25.33
CA ASP A 12 -11.80 -13.02 25.82
C ASP A 12 -12.10 -11.97 24.73
N ALA A 13 -11.71 -12.23 23.48
CA ALA A 13 -12.04 -11.35 22.35
C ALA A 13 -13.56 -11.22 22.12
N LEU A 14 -14.33 -12.31 22.27
CA LEU A 14 -15.79 -12.27 22.18
C LEU A 14 -16.42 -11.51 23.35
N HIS A 15 -15.87 -11.64 24.55
CA HIS A 15 -16.32 -10.88 25.72
C HIS A 15 -16.07 -9.38 25.53
N ALA A 16 -14.87 -9.00 25.10
CA ALA A 16 -14.53 -7.61 24.76
C ALA A 16 -15.44 -7.06 23.64
N TYR A 17 -15.75 -7.85 22.61
CA TYR A 17 -16.66 -7.45 21.55
C TYR A 17 -18.06 -7.09 22.07
N LYS A 18 -18.62 -7.92 22.97
CA LYS A 18 -19.93 -7.65 23.61
C LYS A 18 -19.88 -6.39 24.49
N LEU A 19 -18.78 -6.17 25.21
CA LEU A 19 -18.60 -4.98 26.02
C LEU A 19 -18.56 -3.71 25.15
N ILE A 20 -17.84 -3.74 24.03
CA ILE A 20 -17.79 -2.62 23.07
C ILE A 20 -19.19 -2.35 22.50
N GLN A 21 -19.96 -3.39 22.15
CA GLN A 21 -21.35 -3.21 21.70
C GLN A 21 -22.20 -2.48 22.75
N THR A 22 -22.10 -2.89 24.02
CA THR A 22 -22.84 -2.27 25.13
C THR A 22 -22.44 -0.80 25.33
N ILE A 23 -21.15 -0.48 25.21
CA ILE A 23 -20.65 0.90 25.31
C ILE A 23 -21.17 1.74 24.13
N MET A 24 -21.12 1.21 22.91
CA MET A 24 -21.61 1.91 21.71
C MET A 24 -23.11 2.20 21.80
N GLU A 25 -23.92 1.23 22.26
CA GLU A 25 -25.36 1.41 22.48
C GLU A 25 -25.66 2.54 23.47
N ARG A 26 -24.89 2.63 24.57
CA ARG A 26 -24.99 3.74 25.53
C ARG A 26 -24.64 5.10 24.94
N LEU A 27 -23.84 5.12 23.88
CA LEU A 27 -23.47 6.32 23.13
C LEU A 27 -24.41 6.57 21.93
N GLU A 28 -25.49 5.78 21.80
CA GLU A 28 -26.40 5.81 20.64
C GLU A 28 -25.69 5.55 19.30
N LEU A 29 -24.61 4.77 19.33
CA LEU A 29 -23.83 4.35 18.17
C LEU A 29 -24.03 2.87 17.88
N THR A 30 -23.95 2.50 16.61
CA THR A 30 -24.03 1.10 16.16
C THR A 30 -22.77 0.68 15.44
N LEU A 31 -22.25 -0.51 15.79
CA LEU A 31 -21.14 -1.11 15.05
C LEU A 31 -21.63 -1.56 13.69
N HIS A 32 -20.89 -1.20 12.64
CA HIS A 32 -21.24 -1.63 11.29
C HIS A 32 -20.96 -3.14 11.14
N PRO A 33 -21.96 -3.96 10.76
CA PRO A 33 -21.88 -5.42 10.83
C PRO A 33 -20.81 -6.00 9.90
N GLU A 34 -20.64 -5.43 8.71
CA GLU A 34 -19.65 -5.94 7.74
C GLU A 34 -18.22 -5.43 7.99
N LYS A 35 -18.05 -4.29 8.65
CA LYS A 35 -16.74 -3.67 8.88
C LYS A 35 -16.09 -4.15 10.17
N THR A 36 -16.86 -4.79 11.04
CA THR A 36 -16.42 -5.19 12.38
C THR A 36 -16.35 -6.71 12.45
N ARG A 37 -15.16 -7.26 12.68
CA ARG A 37 -14.95 -8.71 12.81
C ARG A 37 -13.75 -9.01 13.69
N ILE A 38 -13.79 -10.15 14.37
CA ILE A 38 -12.63 -10.70 15.09
C ILE A 38 -11.76 -11.47 14.10
N VAL A 39 -10.47 -11.16 14.03
CA VAL A 39 -9.52 -11.80 13.11
C VAL A 39 -8.49 -12.60 13.89
N GLY A 40 -8.32 -13.88 13.52
CA GLY A 40 -7.45 -14.81 14.22
C GLY A 40 -6.00 -14.78 13.73
N LEU A 41 -5.16 -13.92 14.30
CA LEU A 41 -3.77 -13.79 13.87
C LEU A 41 -2.88 -15.00 14.22
N TRP A 42 -3.28 -15.89 15.12
CA TRP A 42 -2.41 -16.97 15.64
C TRP A 42 -1.96 -17.99 14.58
N THR A 43 -2.81 -18.31 13.60
CA THR A 43 -2.47 -19.27 12.53
C THR A 43 -1.57 -18.65 11.45
N GLY A 44 -1.49 -17.32 11.42
CA GLY A 44 -0.88 -16.58 10.33
C GLY A 44 -1.55 -16.81 8.97
N LYS A 45 -2.76 -17.36 8.91
CA LYS A 45 -3.53 -17.50 7.64
C LYS A 45 -4.29 -16.22 7.31
N GLU A 46 -4.81 -15.55 8.34
CA GLU A 46 -5.62 -14.34 8.21
C GLU A 46 -4.84 -13.08 8.58
N GLY A 47 -5.33 -11.96 8.07
CA GLY A 47 -4.86 -10.62 8.40
C GLY A 47 -6.00 -9.61 8.26
N PHE A 48 -5.75 -8.37 8.65
CA PHE A 48 -6.73 -7.29 8.55
C PHE A 48 -6.08 -6.02 7.99
N ASP A 49 -6.90 -5.18 7.37
CA ASP A 49 -6.46 -3.89 6.88
C ASP A 49 -6.77 -2.82 7.92
N PHE A 50 -5.77 -2.01 8.26
CA PHE A 50 -5.90 -0.87 9.16
C PHE A 50 -5.01 0.27 8.66
N LEU A 51 -5.58 1.48 8.60
CA LEU A 51 -4.89 2.70 8.15
C LEU A 51 -4.10 2.53 6.84
N GLY A 52 -4.67 1.82 5.87
CA GLY A 52 -4.02 1.61 4.56
C GLY A 52 -2.92 0.54 4.54
N MET A 53 -2.69 -0.15 5.65
CA MET A 53 -1.75 -1.24 5.77
C MET A 53 -2.47 -2.56 6.04
N HIS A 54 -2.04 -3.62 5.38
CA HIS A 54 -2.42 -4.99 5.73
C HIS A 54 -1.52 -5.48 6.86
N HIS A 55 -2.12 -6.09 7.88
CA HIS A 55 -1.43 -6.64 9.04
C HIS A 55 -1.66 -8.13 9.11
N ARG A 56 -0.57 -8.90 9.12
CA ARG A 56 -0.61 -10.36 9.20
C ARG A 56 0.52 -10.88 10.06
N LYS A 57 0.21 -11.83 10.95
CA LYS A 57 1.25 -12.57 11.66
C LYS A 57 1.84 -13.60 10.71
N THR A 58 3.15 -13.59 10.56
CA THR A 58 3.86 -14.49 9.63
C THR A 58 4.98 -15.21 10.37
N LYS A 59 5.21 -16.47 10.02
CA LYS A 59 6.38 -17.23 10.42
C LYS A 59 7.61 -16.68 9.67
N ALA A 60 8.63 -16.28 10.40
CA ALA A 60 9.91 -15.81 9.88
C ALA A 60 11.04 -16.71 10.39
N GLU A 61 12.15 -16.72 9.67
CA GLU A 61 13.31 -17.55 9.98
C GLU A 61 14.57 -16.69 9.92
N THR A 62 15.43 -16.83 10.91
CA THR A 62 16.74 -16.16 10.94
C THR A 62 17.74 -16.90 10.04
N SER A 63 18.86 -16.27 9.70
CA SER A 63 20.00 -16.94 9.02
C SER A 63 20.56 -18.15 9.78
N GLN A 64 20.25 -18.30 11.07
CA GLN A 64 20.65 -19.41 11.93
C GLN A 64 19.55 -20.49 12.07
N ASN A 65 18.58 -20.55 11.15
CA ASN A 65 17.44 -21.47 11.14
C ASN A 65 16.54 -21.42 12.39
N ARG A 66 16.57 -20.31 13.15
CA ARG A 66 15.63 -20.07 14.25
C ARG A 66 14.32 -19.50 13.71
N VAL A 67 13.23 -20.21 14.00
CA VAL A 67 11.87 -19.81 13.65
C VAL A 67 11.31 -18.87 14.71
N TYR A 68 10.74 -17.75 14.27
CA TYR A 68 9.96 -16.85 15.12
C TYR A 68 8.70 -16.36 14.40
N TYR A 69 7.78 -15.75 15.13
CA TYR A 69 6.58 -15.15 14.56
C TYR A 69 6.63 -13.64 14.71
N THR A 70 6.37 -12.92 13.62
CA THR A 70 6.36 -11.46 13.60
C THR A 70 5.11 -10.95 12.88
N THR A 71 4.66 -9.75 13.24
CA THR A 71 3.58 -9.07 12.53
C THR A 71 4.19 -8.33 11.34
N GLN A 72 3.94 -8.84 10.16
CA GLN A 72 4.35 -8.21 8.91
C GLN A 72 3.28 -7.21 8.49
N GLN A 73 3.74 -6.09 7.96
CA GLN A 73 2.89 -4.99 7.51
C GLN A 73 3.28 -4.56 6.10
N TRP A 74 2.30 -4.38 5.24
CA TRP A 74 2.51 -3.91 3.87
C TRP A 74 1.31 -3.14 3.35
N LEU A 75 1.47 -2.47 2.22
CA LEU A 75 0.42 -1.67 1.59
C LEU A 75 -0.82 -2.52 1.27
N CYS A 76 -2.00 -2.13 1.77
CA CYS A 76 -3.23 -2.85 1.46
C CYS A 76 -3.73 -2.53 0.04
N THR A 77 -4.58 -3.41 -0.50
CA THR A 77 -5.09 -3.29 -1.87
C THR A 77 -5.85 -1.98 -2.10
N LYS A 78 -6.64 -1.53 -1.11
CA LYS A 78 -7.40 -0.28 -1.20
C LYS A 78 -6.49 0.95 -1.29
N ALA A 79 -5.44 0.99 -0.46
CA ALA A 79 -4.45 2.06 -0.48
C ALA A 79 -3.63 2.04 -1.78
N GLU A 80 -3.21 0.84 -2.25
CA GLU A 80 -2.52 0.70 -3.53
C GLU A 80 -3.37 1.24 -4.70
N LYS A 81 -4.66 0.89 -4.73
CA LYS A 81 -5.60 1.39 -5.74
C LYS A 81 -5.70 2.92 -5.70
N HIS A 82 -5.86 3.50 -4.52
CA HIS A 82 -5.95 4.94 -4.35
C HIS A 82 -4.67 5.67 -4.84
N ILE A 83 -3.48 5.19 -4.47
CA ILE A 83 -2.21 5.75 -4.96
C ILE A 83 -2.14 5.71 -6.49
N ARG A 84 -2.54 4.58 -7.09
CA ARG A 84 -2.57 4.42 -8.56
C ARG A 84 -3.56 5.37 -9.24
N GLU A 85 -4.67 5.67 -8.59
CA GLU A 85 -5.69 6.64 -9.04
C GLU A 85 -5.15 8.06 -9.00
N VAL A 86 -4.53 8.47 -7.89
CA VAL A 86 -3.89 9.80 -7.75
C VAL A 86 -2.86 10.04 -8.85
N VAL A 87 -1.96 9.08 -9.10
CA VAL A 87 -0.99 9.15 -10.21
C VAL A 87 -1.69 9.15 -11.57
N LYS A 88 -2.78 8.37 -11.70
CA LYS A 88 -3.54 8.29 -12.95
C LYS A 88 -4.19 9.62 -13.30
N GLU A 89 -4.81 10.28 -12.34
CA GLU A 89 -5.51 11.55 -12.48
C GLU A 89 -4.55 12.67 -12.87
N ARG A 90 -3.32 12.66 -12.34
CA ARG A 90 -2.29 13.62 -12.76
C ARG A 90 -1.79 13.41 -14.19
N LEU A 91 -1.61 12.15 -14.63
CA LEU A 91 -0.88 11.85 -15.89
C LEU A 91 -1.76 11.44 -17.08
N ALA A 92 -3.00 11.00 -16.85
CA ALA A 92 -3.90 10.56 -17.93
C ALA A 92 -4.51 11.69 -18.77
N PRO A 93 -5.00 12.81 -18.17
CA PRO A 93 -5.83 13.75 -18.90
C PRO A 93 -5.11 14.41 -20.08
N PRO A 94 -5.77 14.64 -21.23
CA PRO A 94 -5.17 15.30 -22.39
C PRO A 94 -4.56 16.67 -22.08
N LYS A 95 -5.22 17.46 -21.22
CA LYS A 95 -4.74 18.78 -20.77
C LYS A 95 -3.36 18.75 -20.11
N MET A 96 -2.96 17.60 -19.56
CA MET A 96 -1.66 17.45 -18.90
C MET A 96 -0.50 17.32 -19.90
N ARG A 97 -0.75 17.21 -21.20
CA ARG A 97 0.33 17.12 -22.21
C ARG A 97 1.15 18.42 -22.34
N HIS A 98 0.55 19.57 -22.00
CA HIS A 98 1.21 20.87 -22.05
C HIS A 98 2.23 21.05 -20.91
N VAL A 99 1.97 20.42 -19.76
CA VAL A 99 2.84 20.44 -18.57
C VAL A 99 4.23 19.91 -18.91
N SER A 100 5.28 20.52 -18.36
CA SER A 100 6.66 20.09 -18.57
C SER A 100 6.97 18.76 -17.87
N PHE A 101 8.06 18.10 -18.27
CA PHE A 101 8.49 16.88 -17.58
C PHE A 101 8.90 17.18 -16.13
N GLN A 102 9.65 18.26 -15.93
CA GLN A 102 10.08 18.73 -14.61
C GLN A 102 8.89 18.96 -13.67
N GLU A 103 7.84 19.67 -14.10
CA GLU A 103 6.65 19.91 -13.27
C GLU A 103 5.89 18.63 -12.90
N HIS A 104 5.96 17.58 -13.74
CA HIS A 104 5.44 16.27 -13.36
C HIS A 104 6.33 15.59 -12.33
N VAL A 105 7.65 15.66 -12.47
CA VAL A 105 8.61 15.11 -11.51
C VAL A 105 8.49 15.79 -10.15
N ASP A 106 8.44 17.12 -10.09
CA ASP A 106 8.29 17.87 -8.84
C ASP A 106 7.01 17.51 -8.11
N TRP A 107 5.90 17.46 -8.86
CA TRP A 107 4.62 17.04 -8.30
C TRP A 107 4.68 15.61 -7.76
N LEU A 108 5.24 14.67 -8.53
CA LEU A 108 5.36 13.26 -8.15
C LEU A 108 6.28 13.09 -6.94
N ASN A 109 7.40 13.79 -6.87
CA ASN A 109 8.39 13.68 -5.81
C ASN A 109 7.80 13.99 -4.43
N LEU A 110 6.94 15.00 -4.32
CA LEU A 110 6.25 15.32 -3.07
C LEU A 110 5.36 14.17 -2.59
N ARG A 111 4.64 13.50 -3.50
CA ARG A 111 3.74 12.39 -3.16
C ARG A 111 4.52 11.11 -2.88
N ILE A 112 5.50 10.80 -3.72
CA ILE A 112 6.40 9.66 -3.55
C ILE A 112 7.09 9.75 -2.19
N GLN A 113 7.57 10.93 -1.79
CA GLN A 113 8.17 11.11 -0.48
C GLN A 113 7.16 10.83 0.65
N GLY A 114 5.95 11.39 0.58
CA GLY A 114 4.92 11.14 1.58
C GLY A 114 4.54 9.66 1.69
N TRP A 115 4.32 9.00 0.56
CA TRP A 115 4.02 7.57 0.51
C TRP A 115 5.19 6.72 1.00
N LYS A 116 6.43 7.06 0.64
CA LYS A 116 7.63 6.37 1.14
C LYS A 116 7.75 6.51 2.64
N ASN A 117 7.58 7.71 3.18
CA ASN A 117 7.68 7.95 4.62
C ASN A 117 6.63 7.16 5.41
N TYR A 118 5.42 7.01 4.86
CA TYR A 118 4.32 6.35 5.55
C TYR A 118 4.30 4.82 5.38
N TYR A 119 4.51 4.32 4.16
CA TYR A 119 4.32 2.90 3.82
C TYR A 119 5.62 2.08 3.83
N THR A 120 6.78 2.68 4.15
CA THR A 120 8.05 1.93 4.27
C THR A 120 8.04 1.09 5.55
N THR A 121 8.19 -0.22 5.37
CA THR A 121 8.39 -1.20 6.45
C THR A 121 9.46 -2.20 5.99
N PRO A 122 10.02 -3.02 6.88
CA PRO A 122 10.97 -4.07 6.49
C PRO A 122 10.43 -5.06 5.43
N TYR A 123 9.12 -5.13 5.25
CA TYR A 123 8.46 -6.06 4.34
C TYR A 123 7.75 -5.39 3.16
N SER A 124 7.80 -4.05 3.03
CA SER A 124 7.01 -3.35 2.02
C SER A 124 7.66 -3.25 0.62
N SER A 125 8.93 -3.62 0.48
CA SER A 125 9.74 -3.47 -0.74
C SER A 125 9.06 -4.01 -2.01
N LYS A 126 8.37 -5.15 -1.91
CA LYS A 126 7.62 -5.74 -3.03
C LYS A 126 6.55 -4.79 -3.57
N TRP A 127 5.79 -4.15 -2.68
CA TRP A 127 4.72 -3.22 -3.04
C TRP A 127 5.27 -1.88 -3.52
N MET A 128 6.35 -1.39 -2.88
CA MET A 128 7.03 -0.16 -3.28
C MET A 128 7.58 -0.25 -4.72
N THR A 129 8.29 -1.34 -5.05
CA THR A 129 8.77 -1.60 -6.43
C THR A 129 7.62 -1.66 -7.44
N LYS A 130 6.49 -2.26 -7.08
CA LYS A 130 5.30 -2.36 -7.94
C LYS A 130 4.68 -0.99 -8.23
N LEU A 131 4.68 -0.10 -7.25
CA LEU A 131 4.22 1.28 -7.41
C LEU A 131 5.22 2.11 -8.24
N ASP A 132 6.52 1.98 -7.99
CA ASP A 132 7.57 2.64 -8.78
C ASP A 132 7.47 2.27 -10.27
N TRP A 133 7.29 0.98 -10.56
CA TRP A 133 7.06 0.52 -11.93
C TRP A 133 5.81 1.14 -12.55
N TYR A 134 4.72 1.25 -11.78
CA TYR A 134 3.49 1.87 -12.26
C TYR A 134 3.69 3.36 -12.54
N ILE A 135 4.32 4.11 -11.64
CA ILE A 135 4.62 5.54 -11.81
C ILE A 135 5.43 5.76 -13.08
N ARG A 136 6.55 5.03 -13.25
CA ARG A 136 7.37 5.10 -14.47
C ARG A 136 6.55 4.77 -15.72
N SER A 137 5.80 3.67 -15.70
CA SER A 137 4.97 3.26 -16.85
C SER A 137 3.92 4.32 -17.21
N ARG A 138 3.34 5.00 -16.22
CA ARG A 138 2.37 6.08 -16.43
C ARG A 138 3.03 7.34 -16.98
N LEU A 139 4.20 7.69 -16.47
CA LEU A 139 5.00 8.80 -16.97
C LEU A 139 5.43 8.56 -18.42
N THR A 140 5.85 7.33 -18.76
CA THR A 140 6.18 6.96 -20.14
C THR A 140 4.97 7.04 -21.08
N LYS A 141 3.80 6.58 -20.64
CA LYS A 141 2.55 6.72 -21.41
C LYS A 141 2.17 8.17 -21.65
N TRP A 142 2.30 9.01 -20.63
CA TRP A 142 2.05 10.45 -20.75
C TRP A 142 3.03 11.09 -21.75
N TYR A 143 4.33 10.81 -21.61
CA TYR A 143 5.37 11.40 -22.44
C TYR A 143 5.24 11.00 -23.92
N ALA A 144 4.93 9.73 -24.19
CA ALA A 144 4.64 9.27 -25.55
C ALA A 144 3.46 10.01 -26.17
N LYS A 145 2.37 10.25 -25.41
CA LYS A 145 1.23 11.06 -25.87
C LYS A 145 1.60 12.53 -26.10
N LYS A 146 2.44 13.12 -25.24
CA LYS A 146 2.97 14.49 -25.42
C LYS A 146 3.78 14.60 -26.72
N ARG A 147 4.57 13.57 -27.06
CA ARG A 147 5.36 13.47 -28.29
C ARG A 147 4.59 12.92 -29.50
N GLN A 148 3.28 12.70 -29.37
CA GLN A 148 2.42 12.15 -30.43
C GLN A 148 2.90 10.80 -30.99
N ARG A 149 3.45 9.93 -30.13
CA ARG A 149 3.96 8.61 -30.51
C ARG A 149 2.90 7.53 -30.32
N ASN A 150 2.80 6.63 -31.31
CA ASN A 150 1.85 5.50 -31.29
C ASN A 150 2.25 4.41 -30.29
N CYS A 151 3.55 4.15 -30.12
CA CYS A 151 4.06 3.16 -29.16
C CYS A 151 4.70 3.83 -27.94
N TRP A 152 4.07 3.68 -26.77
CA TRP A 152 4.62 4.27 -25.54
C TRP A 152 5.90 3.59 -25.06
N ARG A 153 6.04 2.28 -25.30
CA ARG A 153 7.23 1.51 -24.86
C ARG A 153 8.52 2.04 -25.48
N GLY A 154 8.47 2.55 -26.71
CA GLY A 154 9.62 3.16 -27.39
C GLY A 154 10.15 4.43 -26.69
N SER A 155 9.37 5.06 -25.81
CA SER A 155 9.80 6.24 -25.06
C SER A 155 10.45 5.90 -23.71
N GLY A 156 10.59 4.61 -23.36
CA GLY A 156 11.07 4.18 -22.05
C GLY A 156 12.49 4.65 -21.72
N TYR A 157 13.40 4.59 -22.70
CA TYR A 157 14.79 5.02 -22.52
C TYR A 157 14.90 6.53 -22.26
N GLU A 158 14.25 7.35 -23.10
CA GLU A 158 14.19 8.80 -22.91
C GLU A 158 13.60 9.17 -21.55
N VAL A 159 12.48 8.56 -21.18
CA VAL A 159 11.82 8.84 -19.89
C VAL A 159 12.71 8.43 -18.73
N LYS A 160 13.48 7.33 -18.84
CA LYS A 160 14.46 6.95 -17.82
C LYS A 160 15.57 8.00 -17.69
N SER A 161 16.14 8.45 -18.80
CA SER A 161 17.18 9.49 -18.81
C SER A 161 16.66 10.81 -18.24
N LEU A 162 15.48 11.26 -18.67
CA LEU A 162 14.83 12.47 -18.13
C LEU A 162 14.49 12.33 -16.65
N SER A 163 14.03 11.14 -16.21
CA SER A 163 13.76 10.88 -14.79
C SER A 163 15.02 10.98 -13.94
N GLN A 164 16.18 10.56 -14.47
CA GLN A 164 17.47 10.71 -13.79
C GLN A 164 17.91 12.17 -13.78
N MET A 165 17.84 12.86 -14.92
CA MET A 165 18.21 14.27 -15.06
C MET A 165 17.42 15.17 -14.11
N TYR A 166 16.11 14.94 -14.00
CA TYR A 166 15.20 15.75 -13.19
C TYR A 166 14.99 15.20 -11.76
N GLY A 167 15.69 14.12 -11.39
CA GLY A 167 15.68 13.61 -10.01
C GLY A 167 14.35 13.01 -9.55
N LEU A 168 13.70 12.19 -10.38
CA LEU A 168 12.51 11.45 -9.97
C LEU A 168 12.86 10.47 -8.85
N LYS A 169 12.24 10.68 -7.68
CA LYS A 169 12.38 9.82 -6.51
C LYS A 169 11.72 8.46 -6.71
N THR A 170 12.14 7.49 -5.91
CA THR A 170 11.58 6.13 -5.86
C THR A 170 11.05 5.83 -4.47
N LEU A 171 10.03 4.98 -4.41
CA LEU A 171 9.47 4.42 -3.18
C LEU A 171 10.41 3.38 -2.56
N LEU A 172 11.14 2.63 -3.38
CA LEU A 172 12.29 1.83 -2.92
C LEU A 172 13.44 2.76 -2.52
#